data_AF-A0A3S3N924-F1
#
_entry.id   AF-A0A3S3N924-F1
#
_cell.length_a   1.000
_cell.length_b   1.000
_cell.length_c   1.000
_cell.angle_alpha   90.00
_cell.angle_beta   90.00
_cell.angle_gamma   90.00
#
_symmetry.space_group_name_H-M   'P 1'
#
loop_
_entity.id
_entity.type
_entity.pdbx_description
1 polymer ?
#
loop_
_entity_poly.entity_id
_entity_poly.type
_entity_poly.pdbx_seq_one_letter_code
_entity_poly.pdbx_strand_id
1 'polypeptide(L)'
;MIGDYCNNDKRLTNAQKSNVDGVLAQLVAKAPLDGFATASSGSGANGVYGLVQCRQDVSTEDCSTCTQDAAKEIQKRCPDQVDARIWYDYCFLRYDTDNFIGKLDAGYGIIYYNVENITGDVESFKKKERDLMNRVEKQAIALPMSRGLGKDKTDFSPFVTIYGLAQCTRDLSKLSCARCLAIAIGNFPKYCQNSKGCQVNYSSCRARYETYPFFFPLDPKHKALAAKGSTLRVLLYP
;
A
#
# COMPACT_ATOMS: atom_id res chain seq x y z
N MET A 1 -1.15 -11.27 3.86
CA MET A 1 -1.32 -10.08 4.72
C MET A 1 0.06 -9.46 4.98
N ILE A 2 0.20 -8.15 4.84
CA ILE A 2 1.45 -7.41 5.09
C ILE A 2 1.52 -6.94 6.55
N GLY A 3 0.42 -6.45 7.10
CA GLY A 3 0.35 -5.98 8.48
C GLY A 3 -0.91 -5.18 8.75
N ASP A 4 -1.07 -4.77 10.00
CA ASP A 4 -2.21 -4.02 10.52
C ASP A 4 -1.77 -2.94 11.52
N TYR A 5 -2.66 -2.00 11.78
CA TYR A 5 -2.57 -0.99 12.83
C TYR A 5 -3.94 -0.80 13.46
N CYS A 6 -3.99 -0.86 14.79
CA CYS A 6 -5.17 -0.55 15.59
C CYS A 6 -4.82 0.59 16.57
N ASN A 7 -5.53 1.71 16.51
CA ASN A 7 -5.36 2.78 17.47
C ASN A 7 -6.02 2.41 18.81
N ASN A 8 -5.21 2.17 19.84
CA ASN A 8 -5.70 1.75 21.16
C ASN A 8 -6.19 2.91 22.05
N ASP A 9 -6.04 4.17 21.62
CA ASP A 9 -6.38 5.33 22.44
C ASP A 9 -7.89 5.61 22.50
N LYS A 10 -8.64 5.15 21.50
CA LYS A 10 -10.08 5.39 21.36
C LYS A 10 -10.80 4.10 21.00
N ARG A 11 -11.93 3.86 21.65
CA ARG A 11 -12.78 2.68 21.43
C ARG A 11 -14.12 3.03 20.81
N LEU A 12 -14.64 2.13 20.00
CA LEU A 12 -15.93 2.22 19.34
C LEU A 12 -17.07 2.07 20.35
N THR A 13 -18.11 2.90 20.21
CA THR A 13 -19.42 2.67 20.83
C THR A 13 -20.18 1.56 20.11
N ASN A 14 -21.24 1.02 20.71
CA ASN A 14 -22.09 0.01 20.06
C ASN A 14 -22.71 0.53 18.75
N ALA A 15 -23.10 1.81 18.70
CA ALA A 15 -23.61 2.44 17.49
C ALA A 15 -22.52 2.53 16.41
N GLN A 16 -21.28 2.90 16.78
CA GLN A 16 -20.16 2.96 15.85
C GLN A 16 -19.76 1.56 15.34
N LYS A 17 -19.84 0.52 16.16
CA LYS A 17 -19.60 -0.88 15.72
C LYS A 17 -20.55 -1.29 14.59
N SER A 18 -21.85 -1.05 14.77
CA SER A 18 -22.83 -1.30 13.70
C SER A 18 -22.57 -0.45 12.45
N ASN A 19 -22.08 0.78 12.61
CA ASN A 19 -21.70 1.63 11.48
C ASN A 19 -20.42 1.14 10.78
N VAL A 20 -19.45 0.57 11.51
CA VAL A 20 -18.28 -0.12 10.92
C VAL A 20 -18.75 -1.29 10.06
N ASP A 21 -19.65 -2.13 10.56
CA ASP A 21 -20.20 -3.26 9.77
C ASP A 21 -20.84 -2.76 8.46
N GLY A 22 -21.65 -1.71 8.54
CA GLY A 22 -22.27 -1.08 7.37
C GLY A 22 -21.26 -0.47 6.38
N VAL A 23 -20.20 0.16 6.88
CA VAL A 23 -19.10 0.69 6.06
C VAL A 23 -18.36 -0.46 5.36
N LEU A 24 -17.94 -1.50 6.10
CA LEU A 24 -17.20 -2.63 5.54
C LEU A 24 -18.01 -3.37 4.48
N ALA A 25 -19.31 -3.60 4.71
CA ALA A 25 -20.20 -4.22 3.73
C ALA A 25 -20.27 -3.41 2.42
N GLN A 26 -20.40 -2.08 2.52
CA GLN A 26 -20.41 -1.21 1.34
C GLN A 26 -19.07 -1.22 0.59
N LEU A 27 -17.94 -1.21 1.31
CA LEU A 27 -16.61 -1.23 0.71
C LEU A 27 -16.39 -2.54 -0.05
N VAL A 28 -16.70 -3.69 0.55
CA VAL A 28 -16.59 -5.02 -0.08
C VAL A 28 -17.45 -5.10 -1.35
N ALA A 29 -18.66 -4.55 -1.34
CA ALA A 29 -19.55 -4.57 -2.50
C ALA A 29 -19.08 -3.66 -3.65
N LYS A 30 -18.54 -2.47 -3.34
CA LYS A 30 -18.22 -1.44 -4.35
C LYS A 30 -16.81 -1.55 -4.92
N ALA A 31 -15.84 -1.96 -4.10
CA ALA A 31 -14.43 -1.93 -4.50
C ALA A 31 -14.08 -2.82 -5.69
N PRO A 32 -14.63 -4.04 -5.87
CA PRO A 32 -14.29 -4.88 -7.02
C PRO A 32 -14.68 -4.27 -8.38
N LEU A 33 -15.65 -3.35 -8.40
CA LEU A 33 -16.12 -2.70 -9.63
C LEU A 33 -15.10 -1.70 -10.20
N ASP A 34 -14.35 -1.03 -9.33
CA ASP A 34 -13.47 0.08 -9.71
C ASP A 34 -12.06 -0.01 -9.05
N GLY A 35 -11.77 -1.09 -8.33
CA GLY A 35 -10.55 -1.24 -7.52
C GLY A 35 -10.40 -0.20 -6.40
N PHE A 36 -11.45 0.55 -6.07
CA PHE A 36 -11.48 1.61 -5.07
C PHE A 36 -12.90 1.87 -4.62
N ALA A 37 -13.09 2.10 -3.32
CA ALA A 37 -14.35 2.59 -2.78
C ALA A 37 -14.11 3.41 -1.52
N THR A 38 -14.97 4.40 -1.31
CA THR A 38 -15.19 5.03 -0.01
C THR A 38 -16.61 4.76 0.46
N ALA A 39 -16.81 4.75 1.77
CA ALA A 39 -18.12 4.60 2.38
C ALA A 39 -18.17 5.37 3.69
N SER A 40 -19.38 5.72 4.09
CA SER A 40 -19.66 6.24 5.43
C SER A 40 -20.97 5.67 5.97
N SER A 41 -21.08 5.62 7.28
CA SER A 41 -22.31 5.26 7.99
C SER A 41 -22.42 6.06 9.29
N GLY A 42 -23.65 6.34 9.70
CA GLY A 42 -23.94 7.19 10.86
C GLY A 42 -23.73 8.67 10.60
N SER A 43 -23.98 9.47 11.63
CA SER A 43 -23.83 10.92 11.61
C SER A 43 -23.41 11.45 12.99
N GLY A 44 -22.89 12.67 13.04
CA GLY A 44 -22.40 13.30 14.27
C GLY A 44 -21.38 12.43 15.00
N ALA A 45 -21.59 12.21 16.30
CA ALA A 45 -20.71 11.40 17.14
C ALA A 45 -20.62 9.91 16.75
N ASN A 46 -21.56 9.41 15.93
CA ASN A 46 -21.60 8.02 15.50
C ASN A 46 -21.05 7.81 14.08
N GLY A 47 -20.55 8.86 13.42
CA GLY A 47 -20.02 8.78 12.06
C GLY A 47 -18.80 7.86 11.97
N VAL A 48 -18.78 7.02 10.93
CA VAL A 48 -17.65 6.18 10.54
C VAL A 48 -17.40 6.40 9.06
N TYR A 49 -16.12 6.51 8.70
CA TYR A 49 -15.63 6.69 7.34
C TYR A 49 -14.70 5.54 7.01
N GLY A 50 -14.78 5.04 5.79
CA GLY A 50 -13.93 3.94 5.34
C GLY A 50 -13.50 4.09 3.90
N LEU A 51 -12.37 3.48 3.60
CA LEU A 51 -11.78 3.41 2.28
C LEU A 51 -11.17 2.03 2.08
N VAL A 52 -11.33 1.48 0.89
CA VAL A 52 -10.56 0.33 0.44
C VAL A 52 -10.02 0.61 -0.96
N GLN A 53 -8.80 0.16 -1.23
CA GLN A 53 -8.20 0.28 -2.55
C GLN A 53 -7.41 -0.96 -2.90
N CYS A 54 -7.71 -1.54 -4.05
CA CYS A 54 -6.93 -2.59 -4.67
C CYS A 54 -5.74 -2.01 -5.44
N ARG A 55 -4.71 -2.83 -5.64
CA ARG A 55 -3.62 -2.52 -6.55
C ARG A 55 -4.17 -2.49 -7.97
N GLN A 56 -3.93 -1.42 -8.73
CA GLN A 56 -4.67 -1.20 -10.00
C GLN A 56 -4.32 -2.19 -11.12
N ASP A 57 -3.34 -3.06 -10.90
CA ASP A 57 -2.89 -4.09 -11.82
C ASP A 57 -3.48 -5.49 -11.53
N VAL A 58 -4.25 -5.68 -10.45
CA VAL A 58 -4.84 -6.99 -10.12
C VAL A 58 -6.21 -7.17 -10.80
N SER A 59 -6.63 -8.43 -10.96
CA SER A 59 -7.94 -8.75 -11.52
C SER A 59 -9.09 -8.32 -10.58
N THR A 60 -10.31 -8.21 -11.13
CA THR A 60 -11.52 -7.99 -10.32
C THR A 60 -11.72 -9.09 -9.27
N GLU A 61 -11.36 -10.34 -9.60
CA GLU A 61 -11.47 -11.49 -8.70
C GLU A 61 -10.46 -11.40 -7.54
N ASP A 62 -9.19 -11.08 -7.84
CA ASP A 62 -8.16 -10.86 -6.81
C ASP A 62 -8.51 -9.68 -5.92
N CYS A 63 -9.04 -8.59 -6.50
CA CYS A 63 -9.51 -7.45 -5.76
C CYS A 63 -10.66 -7.82 -4.82
N SER A 64 -11.67 -8.55 -5.32
CA SER A 64 -12.81 -9.04 -4.53
C SER A 64 -12.38 -9.94 -3.37
N THR A 65 -11.48 -10.88 -3.64
CA THR A 65 -10.95 -11.78 -2.60
C THR A 65 -10.20 -10.98 -1.54
N CYS A 66 -9.32 -10.07 -1.97
CA CYS A 66 -8.53 -9.26 -1.04
C CYS A 66 -9.41 -8.36 -0.16
N THR A 67 -10.42 -7.70 -0.72
CA THR A 67 -11.29 -6.80 0.07
C THR A 67 -12.13 -7.57 1.08
N GLN A 68 -12.63 -8.75 0.71
CA GLN A 68 -13.37 -9.63 1.63
C GLN A 68 -12.49 -10.12 2.78
N ASP A 69 -11.27 -10.56 2.49
CA ASP A 69 -10.32 -11.01 3.50
C ASP A 69 -9.90 -9.87 4.43
N ALA A 70 -9.60 -8.70 3.87
CA ALA A 70 -9.23 -7.52 4.64
C ALA A 70 -10.37 -7.07 5.58
N ALA A 71 -11.62 -7.07 5.09
CA ALA A 71 -12.78 -6.68 5.90
C ALA A 71 -13.05 -7.67 7.05
N LYS A 72 -12.88 -8.99 6.82
CA LYS A 72 -13.01 -10.00 7.88
C LYS A 72 -11.88 -9.93 8.89
N GLU A 73 -10.64 -9.75 8.41
CA GLU A 73 -9.46 -9.82 9.27
C GLU A 73 -9.28 -8.55 10.12
N ILE A 74 -9.62 -7.37 9.59
CA ILE A 74 -9.52 -6.11 10.35
C ILE A 74 -10.42 -6.13 11.60
N GLN A 75 -11.60 -6.75 11.53
CA GLN A 75 -12.51 -6.88 12.67
C GLN A 75 -11.99 -7.83 13.75
N LYS A 76 -11.21 -8.86 13.36
CA LYS A 76 -10.59 -9.77 14.33
C LYS A 76 -9.41 -9.13 15.04
N ARG A 77 -8.63 -8.33 14.31
CA ARG A 77 -7.39 -7.71 14.82
C ARG A 77 -7.64 -6.44 15.59
N CYS A 78 -8.60 -5.63 15.13
CA CYS A 78 -8.99 -4.38 15.73
C CYS A 78 -10.47 -4.42 16.16
N PRO A 79 -10.86 -5.27 17.14
CA PRO A 79 -12.27 -5.52 17.45
C PRO A 79 -13.03 -4.30 17.97
N ASP A 80 -12.32 -3.36 18.60
CA ASP A 80 -12.95 -2.22 19.29
C ASP A 80 -12.32 -0.86 18.94
N GLN A 81 -11.29 -0.82 18.10
CA GLN A 81 -10.52 0.41 17.84
C GLN A 81 -11.20 1.26 16.77
N VAL A 82 -11.21 2.58 16.98
CA VAL A 82 -11.89 3.52 16.08
C VAL A 82 -11.13 3.74 14.77
N ASP A 83 -9.80 3.79 14.82
CA ASP A 83 -8.91 3.90 13.65
C ASP A 83 -8.21 2.56 13.47
N ALA A 84 -8.59 1.86 12.41
CA ALA A 84 -8.04 0.57 12.07
C ALA A 84 -7.61 0.55 10.61
N ARG A 85 -6.46 -0.06 10.36
CA ARG A 85 -5.82 -0.10 9.05
C ARG A 85 -5.25 -1.50 8.81
N ILE A 86 -5.42 -2.03 7.61
CA ILE A 86 -4.86 -3.33 7.24
C ILE A 86 -4.32 -3.29 5.80
N TRP A 87 -3.10 -3.80 5.65
CA TRP A 87 -2.39 -3.86 4.37
C TRP A 87 -2.26 -5.32 3.91
N TYR A 88 -2.64 -5.56 2.67
CA TYR A 88 -2.41 -6.78 1.91
C TYR A 88 -1.62 -6.44 0.64
N ASP A 89 -1.04 -7.47 0.00
CA ASP A 89 -0.29 -7.26 -1.23
C ASP A 89 -1.15 -6.65 -2.33
N TYR A 90 -2.42 -7.04 -2.40
CA TYR A 90 -3.35 -6.62 -3.44
C TYR A 90 -4.34 -5.54 -3.02
N CYS A 91 -4.47 -5.21 -1.74
CA CYS A 91 -5.38 -4.17 -1.28
C CYS A 91 -4.98 -3.55 0.06
N PHE A 92 -5.51 -2.36 0.32
CA PHE A 92 -5.42 -1.66 1.59
C PHE A 92 -6.82 -1.28 2.04
N LEU A 93 -7.15 -1.47 3.31
CA LEU A 93 -8.42 -1.08 3.91
C LEU A 93 -8.18 -0.28 5.19
N ARG A 94 -8.93 0.81 5.35
CA ARG A 94 -8.95 1.63 6.56
C ARG A 94 -10.37 2.07 6.89
N TYR A 95 -10.68 2.11 8.18
CA TYR A 95 -11.80 2.89 8.70
C TYR A 95 -11.36 3.76 9.88
N ASP A 96 -12.12 4.82 10.10
CA ASP A 96 -11.92 5.78 11.19
C ASP A 96 -13.25 6.45 11.56
N THR A 97 -13.38 6.94 12.78
CA THR A 97 -14.47 7.86 13.16
C THR A 97 -14.17 9.30 12.72
N ASP A 98 -12.90 9.65 12.57
CA ASP A 98 -12.48 10.95 12.04
C ASP A 98 -12.44 10.89 10.51
N ASN A 99 -13.12 11.82 9.83
CA ASN A 99 -13.14 11.82 8.36
C ASN A 99 -11.73 12.08 7.79
N PHE A 100 -11.08 11.03 7.28
CA PHE A 100 -9.73 11.06 6.70
C PHE A 100 -9.71 11.14 5.17
N ILE A 101 -10.86 11.06 4.50
CA ILE A 101 -10.92 11.00 3.04
C ILE A 101 -10.35 12.29 2.43
N GLY A 102 -9.38 12.13 1.54
CA GLY A 102 -8.65 13.21 0.88
C GLY A 102 -7.55 13.86 1.72
N LYS A 103 -7.33 13.38 2.96
CA LYS A 103 -6.29 13.89 3.85
C LYS A 103 -5.05 13.00 3.78
N LEU A 104 -3.90 13.63 3.62
CA LEU A 104 -2.60 12.95 3.59
C LEU A 104 -2.30 12.34 4.97
N ASP A 105 -2.01 11.03 5.00
CA ASP A 105 -1.51 10.31 6.17
C ASP A 105 -0.31 9.42 5.79
N ALA A 106 0.86 9.93 6.17
CA ALA A 106 2.14 9.21 6.15
C ALA A 106 2.76 9.14 7.56
N GLY A 107 1.92 9.15 8.60
CA GLY A 107 2.37 9.12 9.99
C GLY A 107 2.78 7.71 10.44
N TYR A 108 1.86 6.75 10.37
CA TYR A 108 2.16 5.35 10.63
C TYR A 108 2.51 4.61 9.34
N GLY A 109 3.64 3.90 9.34
CA GLY A 109 4.11 3.14 8.18
C GLY A 109 4.74 1.80 8.53
N ILE A 110 4.65 0.84 7.60
CA ILE A 110 5.30 -0.46 7.72
C ILE A 110 6.35 -0.57 6.60
N ILE A 111 7.60 -0.79 7.01
CA ILE A 111 8.72 -1.04 6.09
C ILE A 111 9.07 -2.52 6.13
N TYR A 112 9.22 -3.11 4.95
CA TYR A 112 9.86 -4.41 4.76
C TYR A 112 11.08 -4.25 3.88
N TYR A 113 12.15 -4.97 4.20
CA TYR A 113 13.32 -5.06 3.34
C TYR A 113 13.83 -6.50 3.27
N ASN A 114 14.41 -6.83 2.12
CA ASN A 114 15.05 -8.11 1.91
C ASN A 114 16.36 -8.17 2.72
N VAL A 115 16.58 -9.24 3.49
CA VAL A 115 17.81 -9.36 4.29
C VAL A 115 19.05 -9.61 3.45
N GLU A 116 18.86 -10.06 2.21
CA GLU A 116 19.94 -10.24 1.26
C GLU A 116 20.30 -8.92 0.60
N ASN A 117 21.60 -8.66 0.55
CA ASN A 117 22.15 -7.51 -0.15
C ASN A 117 22.39 -7.81 -1.63
N ILE A 118 22.38 -6.75 -2.44
CA ILE A 118 22.89 -6.77 -3.80
C ILE A 118 24.40 -7.02 -3.77
N THR A 119 24.85 -7.84 -4.72
CA THR A 119 26.27 -8.10 -4.97
C THR A 119 26.74 -7.36 -6.22
N GLY A 120 28.02 -7.02 -6.31
CA GLY A 120 28.60 -6.30 -7.45
C GLY A 120 28.61 -4.79 -7.24
N ASP A 121 28.33 -4.02 -8.30
CA ASP A 121 28.36 -2.55 -8.27
C ASP A 121 27.13 -1.96 -7.57
N VAL A 122 27.21 -1.86 -6.24
CA VAL A 122 26.15 -1.36 -5.36
C VAL A 122 25.75 0.08 -5.69
N GLU A 123 26.69 0.95 -6.05
CA GLU A 123 26.37 2.35 -6.34
C GLU A 123 25.62 2.51 -7.65
N SER A 124 25.99 1.73 -8.67
CA SER A 124 25.21 1.64 -9.92
C SER A 124 23.81 1.07 -9.67
N PHE A 125 23.67 0.06 -8.82
CA PHE A 125 22.37 -0.48 -8.43
C PHE A 125 21.49 0.60 -7.80
N LYS A 126 21.98 1.28 -6.76
CA LYS A 126 21.24 2.35 -6.07
C LYS A 126 20.89 3.49 -7.02
N LYS A 127 21.76 3.83 -7.98
CA LYS A 127 21.44 4.85 -8.98
C LYS A 127 20.27 4.40 -9.86
N LYS A 128 20.30 3.17 -10.38
CA LYS A 128 19.21 2.63 -11.21
C LYS A 128 17.90 2.48 -10.44
N GLU A 129 17.97 2.07 -9.18
CA GLU A 129 16.84 2.00 -8.27
C GLU A 129 16.20 3.38 -8.07
N ARG A 130 16.97 4.39 -7.69
CA ARG A 130 16.46 5.78 -7.57
C ARG A 130 15.86 6.31 -8.87
N ASP A 131 16.56 6.11 -10.00
CA ASP A 131 16.09 6.55 -11.31
C ASP A 131 14.77 5.84 -11.68
N LEU A 132 14.61 4.56 -11.33
CA LEU A 132 13.37 3.81 -11.51
C LEU A 132 12.25 4.32 -10.61
N MET A 133 12.53 4.53 -9.31
CA MET A 133 11.54 5.00 -8.35
C MET A 133 11.01 6.40 -8.70
N ASN A 134 11.89 7.28 -9.18
CA ASN A 134 11.50 8.60 -9.70
C ASN A 134 10.58 8.49 -10.93
N ARG A 135 10.79 7.51 -11.81
CA ARG A 135 9.90 7.29 -12.98
C ARG A 135 8.53 6.80 -12.56
N VAL A 136 8.46 5.80 -11.69
CA VAL A 136 7.17 5.24 -11.25
C VAL A 136 6.40 6.22 -10.36
N GLU A 137 7.09 7.07 -9.58
CA GLU A 137 6.44 8.18 -8.88
C GLU A 137 5.78 9.15 -9.88
N LYS A 138 6.52 9.60 -10.91
CA LYS A 138 5.98 10.50 -11.95
C LYS A 138 4.76 9.92 -12.66
N GLN A 139 4.77 8.61 -12.91
CA GLN A 139 3.60 7.91 -13.47
C GLN A 139 2.43 7.93 -12.48
N ALA A 140 2.67 7.57 -11.21
CA ALA A 140 1.62 7.52 -10.18
C ALA A 140 0.92 8.88 -9.98
N ILE A 141 1.66 10.00 -10.04
CA ILE A 141 1.11 11.36 -9.86
C ILE A 141 0.46 11.94 -11.14
N ALA A 142 0.46 11.22 -12.26
CA ALA A 142 -0.20 11.63 -13.51
C ALA A 142 -1.73 11.43 -13.46
N LEU A 143 -2.35 11.96 -12.40
CA LEU A 143 -3.79 11.88 -12.15
C LEU A 143 -4.59 12.77 -13.12
N PRO A 144 -5.83 12.40 -13.47
CA PRO A 144 -6.57 11.22 -12.99
C PRO A 144 -6.24 9.93 -13.75
N MET A 145 -5.55 10.02 -14.89
CA MET A 145 -5.32 8.90 -15.81
C MET A 145 -4.57 7.73 -15.19
N SER A 146 -3.58 8.00 -14.33
CA SER A 146 -2.79 6.97 -13.66
C SER A 146 -3.57 6.17 -12.60
N ARG A 147 -4.73 6.67 -12.15
CA ARG A 147 -5.47 6.14 -10.99
C ARG A 147 -4.58 5.93 -9.77
N GLY A 148 -3.53 6.74 -9.65
CA GLY A 148 -2.57 6.71 -8.55
C GLY A 148 -1.50 5.63 -8.66
N LEU A 149 -1.43 4.82 -9.73
CA LEU A 149 -0.43 3.75 -9.90
C LEU A 149 0.66 4.15 -10.90
N GLY A 150 1.90 3.85 -10.54
CA GLY A 150 3.04 3.80 -11.46
C GLY A 150 3.83 2.51 -11.26
N LYS A 151 4.28 1.90 -12.36
CA LYS A 151 5.06 0.67 -12.34
C LYS A 151 5.97 0.62 -13.55
N ASP A 152 7.21 0.19 -13.34
CA ASP A 152 8.23 0.10 -14.38
C ASP A 152 9.32 -0.88 -13.95
N LYS A 153 10.25 -1.18 -14.84
CA LYS A 153 11.41 -2.00 -14.55
C LYS A 153 12.66 -1.46 -15.25
N THR A 154 13.84 -1.86 -14.77
CA THR A 154 15.10 -1.54 -15.43
C THR A 154 16.11 -2.66 -15.22
N ASP A 155 16.88 -2.98 -16.25
CA ASP A 155 17.92 -4.00 -16.13
C ASP A 155 19.13 -3.41 -15.40
N PHE A 156 19.49 -4.01 -14.27
CA PHE A 156 20.74 -3.71 -13.58
C PHE A 156 21.91 -4.39 -14.28
N SER A 157 21.76 -5.68 -14.59
CA SER A 157 22.71 -6.54 -15.30
C SER A 157 21.95 -7.52 -16.22
N PRO A 158 22.63 -8.35 -17.04
CA PRO A 158 21.96 -9.36 -17.88
C PRO A 158 21.09 -10.37 -17.11
N PHE A 159 21.31 -10.52 -15.81
CA PHE A 159 20.63 -11.51 -14.95
C PHE A 159 19.76 -10.87 -13.86
N VAL A 160 19.81 -9.55 -13.69
CA VAL A 160 19.12 -8.85 -12.62
C VAL A 160 18.34 -7.68 -13.19
N THR A 161 17.02 -7.76 -13.08
CA THR A 161 16.09 -6.68 -13.39
C THR A 161 15.53 -6.12 -12.08
N ILE A 162 15.50 -4.81 -11.94
CA ILE A 162 14.86 -4.11 -10.82
C ILE A 162 13.43 -3.77 -11.24
N TYR A 163 12.45 -4.16 -10.44
CA TYR A 163 11.03 -3.85 -10.62
C TYR A 163 10.64 -2.80 -9.59
N GLY A 164 9.91 -1.78 -10.00
CA GLY A 164 9.48 -0.67 -9.15
C GLY A 164 7.98 -0.44 -9.26
N LEU A 165 7.33 -0.14 -8.14
CA LEU A 165 5.92 0.22 -8.07
C LEU A 165 5.70 1.31 -7.03
N ALA A 166 4.91 2.32 -7.41
CA ALA A 166 4.42 3.36 -6.52
C ALA A 166 2.90 3.45 -6.65
N GLN A 167 2.19 3.53 -5.53
CA GLN A 167 0.75 3.73 -5.55
C GLN A 167 0.28 4.68 -4.46
N CYS A 168 -0.54 5.67 -4.82
CA CYS A 168 -1.30 6.53 -3.90
C CYS A 168 -2.73 6.03 -3.73
N THR A 169 -3.36 6.35 -2.61
CA THR A 169 -4.81 6.22 -2.49
C THR A 169 -5.51 7.26 -3.38
N ARG A 170 -6.61 6.87 -4.01
CA ARG A 170 -7.28 7.64 -5.08
C ARG A 170 -8.12 8.80 -4.57
N ASP A 171 -8.31 8.91 -3.25
CA ASP A 171 -8.93 10.06 -2.61
C ASP A 171 -8.02 11.29 -2.55
N LEU A 172 -6.70 11.12 -2.77
CA LEU A 172 -5.75 12.21 -2.66
C LEU A 172 -5.67 13.12 -3.88
N SER A 173 -5.37 14.40 -3.62
CA SER A 173 -4.93 15.34 -4.65
C SER A 173 -3.57 14.95 -5.22
N LYS A 174 -3.23 15.46 -6.42
CA LYS A 174 -1.91 15.27 -7.03
C LYS A 174 -0.76 15.68 -6.11
N LEU A 175 -0.90 16.81 -5.42
CA LEU A 175 0.13 17.32 -4.50
C LEU A 175 0.29 16.41 -3.27
N SER A 176 -0.81 15.98 -2.67
CA SER A 176 -0.79 15.05 -1.54
C SER A 176 -0.21 13.70 -1.91
N CYS A 177 -0.54 13.19 -3.10
CA CYS A 177 0.02 11.95 -3.64
C CYS A 177 1.55 12.06 -3.83
N ALA A 178 2.01 13.12 -4.51
CA ALA A 178 3.45 13.36 -4.69
C ALA A 178 4.19 13.45 -3.36
N ARG A 179 3.62 14.18 -2.38
CA ARG A 179 4.22 14.30 -1.04
C ARG A 179 4.31 12.96 -0.33
N CYS A 180 3.28 12.12 -0.39
CA CYS A 180 3.31 10.81 0.24
C CYS A 180 4.38 9.92 -0.38
N LEU A 181 4.45 9.86 -1.72
CA LEU A 181 5.43 9.03 -2.42
C LEU A 181 6.86 9.50 -2.20
N ALA A 182 7.11 10.81 -2.17
CA ALA A 182 8.40 11.37 -1.83
C ALA A 182 8.86 10.95 -0.42
N ILE A 183 7.96 10.95 0.57
CA ILE A 183 8.25 10.46 1.93
C ILE A 183 8.55 8.95 1.89
N ALA A 184 7.73 8.16 1.19
CA ALA A 184 7.90 6.71 1.10
C ALA A 184 9.22 6.31 0.44
N ILE A 185 9.56 6.91 -0.71
CA ILE A 185 10.79 6.64 -1.46
C ILE A 185 12.00 7.18 -0.69
N GLY A 186 11.88 8.34 -0.05
CA GLY A 186 12.94 8.94 0.78
C GLY A 186 13.39 8.08 1.97
N ASN A 187 12.57 7.10 2.38
CA ASN A 187 12.94 6.14 3.42
C ASN A 187 13.86 5.00 2.92
N PHE A 188 13.92 4.74 1.62
CA PHE A 188 14.70 3.60 1.10
C PHE A 188 16.19 3.65 1.45
N PRO A 189 16.91 4.79 1.30
CA PRO A 189 18.32 4.86 1.66
C PRO A 189 18.57 4.62 3.17
N LYS A 190 17.62 5.04 4.02
CA LYS A 190 17.73 4.94 5.47
C LYS A 190 17.53 3.51 5.96
N TYR A 191 16.50 2.81 5.48
CA TYR A 191 16.09 1.52 6.04
C TYR A 191 16.51 0.32 5.20
N CYS A 192 16.68 0.49 3.89
CA CYS A 192 16.90 -0.63 2.97
C CYS A 192 18.34 -0.70 2.46
N GLN A 193 19.10 0.41 2.49
CA GLN A 193 20.54 0.45 2.19
C GLN A 193 20.93 -0.30 0.91
N ASN A 194 21.46 -1.53 1.03
CA ASN A 194 21.96 -2.35 -0.07
C ASN A 194 21.04 -3.55 -0.38
N SER A 195 19.84 -3.60 0.21
CA SER A 195 18.91 -4.73 0.11
C SER A 195 18.46 -4.97 -1.33
N LYS A 196 18.19 -6.24 -1.67
CA LYS A 196 17.62 -6.63 -2.97
C LYS A 196 16.18 -6.13 -3.18
N GLY A 197 15.50 -5.75 -2.10
CA GLY A 197 14.11 -5.34 -2.11
C GLY A 197 13.76 -4.49 -0.91
N CYS A 198 12.80 -3.59 -1.11
CA CYS A 198 12.32 -2.68 -0.10
C CYS A 198 10.86 -2.32 -0.39
N GLN A 199 10.04 -2.26 0.65
CA GLN A 199 8.64 -1.88 0.57
C GLN A 199 8.30 -0.96 1.73
N VAL A 200 7.70 0.19 1.45
CA VAL A 200 7.14 1.11 2.44
C VAL A 200 5.64 1.21 2.22
N ASN A 201 4.85 1.01 3.27
CA ASN A 201 3.40 1.11 3.24
C ASN A 201 2.94 2.14 4.26
N TYR A 202 2.45 3.27 3.77
CA TYR A 202 1.70 4.25 4.54
C TYR A 202 0.19 4.08 4.31
N SER A 203 -0.60 4.91 4.98
CA SER A 203 -2.06 4.88 4.82
C SER A 203 -2.52 5.58 3.54
N SER A 204 -1.72 6.54 3.06
CA SER A 204 -2.00 7.29 1.83
C SER A 204 -1.24 6.80 0.59
N CYS A 205 -0.19 5.99 0.76
CA CYS A 205 0.59 5.49 -0.37
C CYS A 205 1.47 4.30 0.00
N ARG A 206 1.99 3.64 -1.03
CA ARG A 206 3.05 2.63 -0.92
C ARG A 206 4.08 2.80 -2.02
N ALA A 207 5.32 2.41 -1.72
CA ALA A 207 6.41 2.31 -2.67
C ALA A 207 7.11 0.96 -2.47
N ARG A 208 7.48 0.29 -3.56
CA ARG A 208 8.18 -0.99 -3.51
C ARG A 208 9.15 -1.13 -4.66
N TYR A 209 10.35 -1.63 -4.37
CA TYR A 209 11.22 -2.24 -5.39
C TYR A 209 11.62 -3.66 -5.00
N GLU A 210 11.87 -4.49 -6.00
CA GLU A 210 12.34 -5.87 -5.87
C GLU A 210 13.20 -6.26 -7.07
N THR A 211 14.02 -7.30 -6.94
CA THR A 211 14.74 -7.92 -8.07
C THR A 211 13.99 -9.08 -8.74
N TYR A 212 12.72 -9.28 -8.38
CA TYR A 212 11.81 -10.27 -8.97
C TYR A 212 10.48 -9.61 -9.37
N PRO A 213 9.78 -10.16 -10.38
CA PRO A 213 8.49 -9.60 -10.80
C PRO A 213 7.43 -9.77 -9.71
N PHE A 214 6.74 -8.68 -9.35
CA PHE A 214 5.68 -8.68 -8.33
C PHE A 214 4.40 -7.91 -8.73
N PHE A 215 4.38 -7.31 -9.92
CA PHE A 215 3.23 -6.61 -10.49
C PHE A 215 2.81 -7.21 -11.83
N PHE A 216 1.54 -7.08 -12.18
CA PHE A 216 0.97 -7.62 -13.40
C PHE A 216 1.09 -6.64 -14.59
N PRO A 217 1.13 -7.13 -15.84
CA PRO A 217 1.38 -8.52 -16.19
C PRO A 217 2.77 -8.97 -15.73
N LEU A 218 2.87 -10.19 -15.19
CA LEU A 218 4.15 -10.73 -14.75
C LEU A 218 5.08 -10.93 -15.95
N ASP A 219 6.36 -10.61 -15.78
CA ASP A 219 7.36 -10.80 -16.82
C ASP A 219 7.48 -12.29 -17.20
N PRO A 220 7.20 -12.67 -18.46
CA PRO A 220 7.30 -14.06 -18.92
C PRO A 220 8.69 -14.67 -18.75
N LYS A 221 9.76 -13.86 -18.83
CA LYS A 221 11.15 -14.31 -18.75
C LYS A 221 11.56 -14.75 -17.33
N HIS A 222 10.76 -14.41 -16.32
CA HIS A 222 11.06 -14.63 -14.92
C HIS A 222 9.88 -15.29 -14.17
N LYS A 223 9.10 -16.13 -14.88
CA LYS A 223 7.86 -16.78 -14.39
C LYS A 223 8.02 -17.72 -13.19
N ALA A 224 9.21 -17.88 -12.61
CA ALA A 224 9.40 -18.73 -11.44
C ALA A 224 10.64 -18.31 -10.62
N LEU A 225 10.61 -17.14 -10.01
CA LEU A 225 11.28 -16.95 -8.73
C LEU A 225 10.32 -16.23 -7.79
N ALA A 226 9.39 -17.00 -7.21
CA ALA A 226 8.84 -16.62 -5.91
C ALA A 226 10.04 -16.46 -4.97
N ALA A 227 10.25 -15.22 -4.48
CA ALA A 227 11.43 -14.86 -3.73
C ALA A 227 11.60 -15.78 -2.50
N LYS A 228 12.59 -16.67 -2.57
CA LYS A 228 13.13 -17.41 -1.41
C LYS A 228 14.06 -16.50 -0.59
N GLY A 229 13.60 -15.29 -0.26
CA GLY A 229 14.35 -14.34 0.55
C GLY A 229 13.65 -14.12 1.88
N SER A 230 14.38 -14.22 2.98
CA SER A 230 13.88 -13.77 4.29
C SER A 230 13.71 -12.25 4.28
N THR A 231 12.67 -11.73 4.92
CA THR A 231 12.40 -10.29 5.04
C THR A 231 12.38 -9.86 6.51
N LEU A 232 12.80 -8.62 6.78
CA LEU A 232 12.68 -7.98 8.09
C LEU A 232 11.65 -6.85 8.04
N ARG A 233 10.94 -6.64 9.16
CA ARG A 233 9.89 -5.62 9.33
C ARG A 233 10.37 -4.50 10.26
N VAL A 234 10.13 -3.25 9.87
CA VAL A 234 10.30 -2.06 10.72
C VAL A 234 8.98 -1.29 10.76
N LEU A 235 8.61 -0.80 11.94
CA LEU A 235 7.45 0.06 12.14
C LEU A 235 7.88 1.52 12.23
N LEU A 236 7.21 2.38 11.48
CA LEU A 236 7.32 3.83 11.58
C LEU A 236 6.13 4.34 12.37
N TYR A 237 6.42 5.08 13.42
CA TYR A 237 5.45 5.87 14.16
C TYR A 237 5.70 7.35 13.85
N PRO A 238 4.67 8.20 13.92
CA PRO A 238 4.83 9.64 13.84
C PRO A 238 5.75 10.18 14.94
#